data_AF-A0A7L8SC14-F1
#
_entry.id   AF-A0A7L8SC14-F1
#
_cell.length_a   1.000
_cell.length_b   1.000
_cell.length_c   1.000
_cell.angle_alpha   90.00
_cell.angle_beta   90.00
_cell.angle_gamma   90.00
#
_symmetry.space_group_name_H-M   'P 1'
#
loop_
_entity.id
_entity.type
_entity.pdbx_description
1 polymer ?
#
loop_
_entity_poly.entity_id
_entity_poly.type
_entity_poly.pdbx_seq_one_letter_code
_entity_poly.pdbx_strand_id
1 'polypeptide(L)'
;MTLTQSLLIIALLIAMSAFFSLAEICLAASRRLRLRQMADEGDPRAEKVLRVQEQPGHYFTVVQIGLNAVAILGGVVGEGSLSPYFARFFENWLSVEVAANIAVLCSFVIVIAVFLVFADLFPKRLGMSNPEQLAVRLVGPMQLLITTFKPLVWFFTRCTDLLFKLLGMPMARDDKITSADILAMTEAGARAGVLAVREQQVIANVFELETRLVSSVMTARDSIAWFLHDDPESVLRARIVAEPFSAYPVCDGDIDHVLGYVDAKDMFQRVLSGQPLAFDQGLTLHKALVIPDRLSLTEVLEQFQQAREDFAIIVNEYSLVVGVITLNDVMSTVMGDLVSTSTPEEEQIVKRDENSWLIDGITPIQDVQRALHIDELPHAEEYETLAGFLMVMLRRVPKRTDSVTWGGYTFEVMDVDSYRIDQVMVTRGSTTAKAVVAD
;
A
#
# COMPACT_ATOMS: atom_id res chain seq x y z
N MET A 1 -7.56 59.85 -24.93
CA MET A 1 -8.68 58.97 -24.54
C MET A 1 -9.69 59.82 -23.80
N THR A 2 -10.96 59.78 -24.18
CA THR A 2 -12.02 60.38 -23.34
C THR A 2 -12.17 59.54 -22.07
N LEU A 3 -12.55 60.15 -20.94
CA LEU A 3 -12.76 59.43 -19.66
C LEU A 3 -13.65 58.19 -19.85
N THR A 4 -14.70 58.33 -20.68
CA THR A 4 -15.64 57.27 -21.03
C THR A 4 -14.99 56.10 -21.76
N GLN A 5 -14.07 56.36 -22.70
CA GLN A 5 -13.32 55.30 -23.39
C GLN A 5 -12.41 54.55 -22.42
N SER A 6 -11.71 55.26 -21.54
CA SER A 6 -10.86 54.66 -20.52
C SER A 6 -11.64 53.79 -19.54
N LEU A 7 -12.79 54.27 -19.06
CA LEU A 7 -13.66 53.50 -18.16
C LEU A 7 -14.22 52.24 -18.84
N LEU A 8 -14.57 52.31 -20.13
CA LEU A 8 -15.01 51.13 -20.90
C LEU A 8 -13.89 50.10 -21.05
N ILE A 9 -12.65 50.52 -21.30
CA ILE A 9 -11.50 49.62 -21.38
C ILE A 9 -11.25 48.97 -20.02
N ILE A 10 -11.28 49.74 -18.93
CA ILE A 10 -11.12 49.21 -17.57
C ILE A 10 -12.22 48.20 -17.24
N ALA A 11 -13.49 48.50 -17.56
CA ALA A 11 -14.60 47.57 -17.35
C ALA A 11 -14.43 46.27 -18.15
N LEU A 12 -13.97 46.36 -19.40
CA LEU A 12 -13.68 45.18 -20.23
C LEU A 12 -12.54 44.33 -19.64
N LEU A 13 -11.48 44.98 -19.16
CA LEU A 13 -10.36 44.30 -18.50
C LEU A 13 -10.83 43.61 -17.21
N ILE A 14 -11.63 44.28 -16.37
CA ILE A 14 -12.22 43.67 -15.17
C ILE A 14 -13.06 42.45 -15.54
N ALA A 15 -13.91 42.54 -16.57
CA ALA A 15 -14.73 41.42 -17.02
C ALA A 15 -13.88 40.23 -17.52
N MET A 16 -12.78 40.50 -18.23
CA MET A 16 -11.88 39.47 -18.72
C MET A 16 -11.11 38.79 -17.59
N SER A 17 -10.61 39.55 -16.62
CA SER A 17 -9.94 38.98 -15.43
C SER A 17 -10.93 38.24 -14.53
N ALA A 18 -12.17 38.73 -14.40
CA ALA A 18 -13.23 38.02 -13.69
C ALA A 18 -13.55 36.67 -14.34
N PHE A 19 -13.58 36.59 -15.67
CA PHE A 19 -13.76 35.34 -16.40
C PHE A 19 -12.64 34.34 -16.08
N PHE A 20 -11.36 34.76 -16.13
CA PHE A 20 -10.25 33.88 -15.79
C PHE A 20 -10.27 33.42 -14.32
N SER A 21 -10.56 34.33 -13.39
CA SER A 21 -10.64 34.04 -11.96
C SER A 21 -11.78 33.05 -11.65
N LEU A 22 -12.93 33.20 -12.33
CA LEU A 22 -14.04 32.25 -12.24
C LEU A 22 -13.66 30.88 -12.80
N ALA A 23 -13.00 30.84 -13.96
CA ALA A 23 -12.55 29.61 -14.61
C ALA A 23 -11.53 28.85 -13.76
N GLU A 24 -10.65 29.56 -13.05
CA GLU A 24 -9.69 29.00 -12.11
C GLU A 24 -10.41 28.29 -10.95
N ILE A 25 -11.26 29.04 -10.23
CA ILE A 25 -11.85 28.55 -8.99
C ILE A 25 -12.87 27.44 -9.25
N CYS A 26 -13.61 27.51 -10.36
CA CYS A 26 -14.60 26.50 -10.69
C CYS A 26 -13.92 25.16 -10.98
N LEU A 27 -12.80 25.16 -11.70
CA LEU A 27 -12.03 23.93 -11.94
C LEU A 27 -11.47 23.36 -10.63
N ALA A 28 -10.92 24.22 -9.77
CA ALA A 28 -10.30 23.82 -8.51
C ALA A 28 -11.32 23.32 -7.46
N ALA A 29 -12.50 23.93 -7.38
CA ALA A 29 -13.54 23.59 -6.40
C ALA A 29 -14.50 22.48 -6.87
N SER A 30 -14.52 22.14 -8.17
CA SER A 30 -15.43 21.12 -8.72
C SER A 30 -15.09 19.71 -8.25
N ARG A 31 -16.10 18.98 -7.77
CA ARG A 31 -15.92 17.59 -7.30
C ARG A 31 -15.95 16.59 -8.47
N ARG A 32 -14.89 15.78 -8.60
CA ARG A 32 -14.77 14.73 -9.64
C ARG A 32 -16.00 13.80 -9.71
N LEU A 33 -16.52 13.37 -8.56
CA LEU A 33 -17.68 12.47 -8.50
C LEU A 33 -18.94 13.07 -9.13
N ARG A 34 -19.22 14.35 -8.86
CA ARG A 34 -20.40 15.04 -9.37
C ARG A 34 -20.29 15.33 -10.87
N LEU A 35 -19.09 15.64 -11.35
CA LEU A 35 -18.83 15.78 -12.78
C LEU A 35 -18.99 14.45 -13.54
N ARG A 36 -18.60 13.31 -12.94
CA ARG A 36 -18.87 11.98 -13.52
C ARG A 36 -20.37 11.71 -13.62
N GLN A 37 -21.13 11.97 -12.55
CA GLN A 37 -22.59 11.85 -12.59
C GLN A 37 -23.21 12.70 -13.71
N MET A 38 -22.79 13.96 -13.87
CA MET A 38 -23.27 14.83 -14.95
C MET A 38 -22.91 14.31 -16.36
N ALA A 39 -21.75 13.64 -16.50
CA ALA A 39 -21.35 13.00 -17.75
C ALA A 39 -22.21 11.77 -18.05
N ASP A 40 -22.48 10.95 -17.03
CA ASP A 40 -23.35 9.76 -17.11
C ASP A 40 -24.81 10.15 -17.41
N GLU A 41 -25.26 11.31 -16.92
CA GLU A 41 -26.55 11.94 -17.25
C GLU A 41 -26.60 12.52 -18.68
N GLY A 42 -25.48 12.49 -19.41
CA GLY A 42 -25.41 12.82 -20.84
C GLY A 42 -24.84 14.20 -21.17
N ASP A 43 -24.19 14.92 -20.25
CA ASP A 43 -23.51 16.19 -20.56
C ASP A 43 -22.06 15.97 -21.06
N PRO A 44 -21.77 16.11 -22.37
CA PRO A 44 -20.43 15.89 -22.92
C PRO A 44 -19.41 16.96 -22.48
N ARG A 45 -19.86 18.07 -21.90
CA ARG A 45 -18.96 19.11 -21.37
C ARG A 45 -18.42 18.73 -20.00
N ALA A 46 -19.14 17.92 -19.22
CA ALA A 46 -18.65 17.41 -17.94
C ALA A 46 -17.43 16.49 -18.14
N GLU A 47 -17.45 15.66 -19.18
CA GLU A 47 -16.30 14.84 -19.58
C GLU A 47 -15.08 15.69 -19.95
N LYS A 48 -15.30 16.81 -20.66
CA LYS A 48 -14.23 17.77 -20.99
C LYS A 48 -13.62 18.39 -19.74
N VAL A 49 -14.43 18.73 -18.73
CA VAL A 49 -13.91 19.25 -17.45
C VAL A 49 -13.10 18.19 -16.73
N LEU A 50 -13.56 16.93 -16.70
CA LEU A 50 -12.82 15.81 -16.11
C LEU A 50 -11.44 15.63 -16.76
N ARG A 51 -11.36 15.62 -18.10
CA ARG A 51 -10.07 15.55 -18.82
C ARG A 51 -9.14 16.71 -18.48
N VAL A 52 -9.69 17.91 -18.30
CA VAL A 52 -8.90 19.08 -17.85
C VAL A 52 -8.44 18.93 -16.39
N GLN A 53 -9.24 18.31 -15.51
CA GLN A 53 -8.85 18.03 -14.12
C GLN A 53 -7.80 16.91 -14.00
N GLU A 54 -7.68 16.02 -14.98
CA GLU A 54 -6.63 15.00 -15.05
C GLU A 54 -5.28 15.62 -15.43
N GLN A 55 -5.27 16.59 -16.35
CA GLN A 55 -4.08 17.30 -16.81
C GLN A 55 -4.23 18.82 -16.70
N PRO A 56 -4.25 19.39 -15.49
CA PRO A 56 -4.60 20.78 -15.29
C PRO A 56 -3.48 21.77 -15.64
N GLY A 57 -2.26 21.29 -15.88
CA GLY A 57 -1.06 22.13 -16.08
C GLY A 57 -1.26 23.21 -17.15
N HIS A 58 -1.62 22.83 -18.38
CA HIS A 58 -1.84 23.78 -19.47
C HIS A 58 -3.00 24.74 -19.20
N TYR A 59 -4.04 24.28 -18.51
CA TYR A 59 -5.19 25.12 -18.15
C TYR A 59 -4.77 26.22 -17.18
N PHE A 60 -4.10 25.87 -16.07
CA PHE A 60 -3.63 26.83 -15.10
C PHE A 60 -2.60 27.80 -15.69
N THR A 61 -1.71 27.34 -16.58
CA THR A 61 -0.76 28.23 -17.25
C THR A 61 -1.48 29.33 -18.05
N VAL A 62 -2.52 28.98 -18.81
CA VAL A 62 -3.27 29.96 -19.63
C VAL A 62 -4.06 30.92 -18.75
N VAL A 63 -4.73 30.42 -17.73
CA VAL A 63 -5.46 31.24 -16.75
C VAL A 63 -4.52 32.23 -16.07
N GLN A 64 -3.35 31.77 -15.61
CA GLN A 64 -2.39 32.61 -14.89
C GLN A 64 -1.77 33.69 -15.79
N ILE A 65 -1.46 33.35 -17.04
CA ILE A 65 -1.01 34.33 -18.04
C ILE A 65 -2.11 35.38 -18.27
N GLY A 66 -3.36 34.95 -18.43
CA GLY A 66 -4.51 35.83 -18.61
C GLY A 66 -4.71 36.78 -17.43
N LEU A 67 -4.77 36.26 -16.20
CA LEU A 67 -4.92 37.05 -14.99
C LEU A 67 -3.81 38.09 -14.84
N ASN A 68 -2.56 37.68 -14.97
CA ASN A 68 -1.41 38.59 -14.82
C ASN A 68 -1.38 39.65 -15.93
N ALA A 69 -1.61 39.27 -17.19
CA ALA A 69 -1.61 40.21 -18.31
C ALA A 69 -2.71 41.26 -18.14
N VAL A 70 -3.92 40.85 -17.75
CA VAL A 70 -5.05 41.75 -17.55
C VAL A 70 -4.86 42.64 -16.33
N ALA A 71 -4.30 42.12 -15.24
CA ALA A 71 -3.98 42.92 -14.06
C ALA A 71 -2.96 44.02 -14.37
N ILE A 72 -1.88 43.69 -15.10
CA ILE A 72 -0.85 44.67 -15.51
C ILE A 72 -1.44 45.72 -16.46
N LEU A 73 -2.15 45.28 -17.51
CA LEU A 73 -2.80 46.20 -18.45
C LEU A 73 -3.83 47.09 -17.75
N GLY A 74 -4.61 46.52 -16.83
CA GLY A 74 -5.58 47.22 -16.00
C GLY A 74 -4.94 48.29 -15.12
N GLY A 75 -3.81 47.98 -14.49
CA GLY A 75 -3.00 48.92 -13.72
C GLY A 75 -2.51 50.09 -14.57
N VAL A 76 -1.84 49.80 -15.70
CA VAL A 76 -1.28 50.81 -16.60
C VAL A 76 -2.36 51.72 -17.19
N VAL A 77 -3.46 51.13 -17.68
CA VAL A 77 -4.57 51.90 -18.27
C VAL A 77 -5.33 52.67 -17.20
N GLY A 78 -5.54 52.06 -16.03
CA GLY A 78 -6.23 52.67 -14.90
C GLY A 78 -5.48 53.89 -14.36
N GLU A 79 -4.18 53.75 -14.12
CA GLU A 79 -3.30 54.84 -13.68
C GLU A 79 -3.29 55.99 -14.69
N GLY A 80 -2.94 55.71 -15.95
CA GLY A 80 -2.82 56.74 -16.99
C GLY A 80 -4.14 57.46 -17.30
N SER A 81 -5.28 56.84 -16.99
CA SER A 81 -6.60 57.41 -17.24
C SER A 81 -7.16 58.21 -16.07
N LEU A 82 -6.94 57.78 -14.83
CA LEU A 82 -7.54 58.40 -13.64
C LEU A 82 -6.61 59.42 -12.97
N SER A 83 -5.29 59.24 -13.06
CA SER A 83 -4.30 60.14 -12.47
C SER A 83 -4.48 61.62 -12.88
N PRO A 84 -4.74 61.98 -14.16
CA PRO A 84 -4.94 63.39 -14.55
C PRO A 84 -6.18 64.05 -13.91
N TYR A 85 -7.21 63.27 -13.58
CA TYR A 85 -8.42 63.79 -12.94
C TYR A 85 -8.20 64.03 -11.44
N PHE A 86 -7.48 63.12 -10.78
CA PHE A 86 -7.06 63.32 -9.39
C PHE A 86 -6.07 64.48 -9.28
N ALA A 87 -5.14 64.65 -10.23
CA ALA A 87 -4.19 65.76 -10.23
C ALA A 87 -4.92 67.11 -10.25
N ARG A 88 -5.87 67.30 -11.18
CA ARG A 88 -6.70 68.52 -11.24
C ARG A 88 -7.55 68.77 -9.99
N PHE A 89 -7.94 67.70 -9.29
CA PHE A 89 -8.68 67.83 -8.04
C PHE A 89 -7.76 68.31 -6.91
N PHE A 90 -6.56 67.75 -6.78
CA PHE A 90 -5.61 68.09 -5.72
C PHE A 90 -4.84 69.40 -5.97
N GLU A 91 -4.69 69.83 -7.23
CA GLU A 91 -4.12 71.13 -7.62
C GLU A 91 -4.87 72.33 -6.99
N ASN A 92 -6.12 72.14 -6.55
CA ASN A 92 -6.89 73.19 -5.86
C ASN A 92 -6.43 73.46 -4.42
N TRP A 93 -5.67 72.54 -3.81
CA TRP A 93 -5.29 72.62 -2.39
C TRP A 93 -3.79 72.41 -2.13
N LEU A 94 -3.03 71.89 -3.10
CA LEU A 94 -1.62 71.50 -2.96
C LEU A 94 -0.77 72.09 -4.09
N SER A 95 0.55 72.10 -3.88
CA SER A 95 1.50 72.44 -4.96
C SER A 95 1.45 71.40 -6.07
N VAL A 96 1.70 71.85 -7.31
CA VAL A 96 1.56 71.03 -8.53
C VAL A 96 2.34 69.71 -8.47
N GLU A 97 3.56 69.72 -7.93
CA GLU A 97 4.40 68.52 -7.81
C GLU A 97 3.84 67.50 -6.78
N VAL A 98 3.35 68.00 -5.64
CA VAL A 98 2.80 67.13 -4.58
C VAL A 98 1.43 66.60 -5.00
N ALA A 99 0.61 67.41 -5.66
CA ALA A 99 -0.68 67.01 -6.21
C ALA A 99 -0.54 65.88 -7.24
N ALA A 100 0.46 65.95 -8.13
CA ALA A 100 0.71 64.92 -9.14
C ALA A 100 1.12 63.57 -8.52
N ASN A 101 2.02 63.56 -7.53
CA ASN A 101 2.46 62.33 -6.87
C ASN A 101 1.32 61.67 -6.06
N ILE A 102 0.54 62.46 -5.34
CA ILE A 102 -0.62 61.97 -4.60
C ILE A 102 -1.70 61.44 -5.57
N ALA A 103 -1.91 62.10 -6.70
CA ALA A 103 -2.87 61.67 -7.72
C ALA A 103 -2.52 60.31 -8.33
N VAL A 104 -1.24 60.07 -8.65
CA VAL A 104 -0.76 58.77 -9.14
C VAL A 104 -0.99 57.68 -8.09
N LEU A 105 -0.60 57.93 -6.84
CA LEU A 105 -0.77 56.96 -5.75
C LEU A 105 -2.25 56.64 -5.49
N CYS A 106 -3.10 57.66 -5.38
CA CYS A 106 -4.54 57.48 -5.20
C CYS A 106 -5.18 56.72 -6.37
N SER A 107 -4.81 57.08 -7.60
CA SER A 107 -5.28 56.38 -8.80
C SER A 107 -4.89 54.90 -8.77
N PHE A 108 -3.63 54.60 -8.44
CA PHE A 108 -3.13 53.24 -8.36
C PHE A 108 -3.85 52.42 -7.30
N VAL A 109 -4.00 52.96 -6.08
CA VAL A 109 -4.72 52.29 -4.98
C VAL A 109 -6.18 52.01 -5.34
N ILE A 110 -6.88 52.97 -5.94
CA ILE A 110 -8.28 52.81 -6.34
C ILE A 110 -8.42 51.75 -7.44
N VAL A 111 -7.57 51.78 -8.46
CA VAL A 111 -7.59 50.81 -9.55
C VAL A 111 -7.33 49.40 -9.00
N ILE A 112 -6.32 49.23 -8.14
CA ILE A 112 -6.03 47.94 -7.51
C ILE A 112 -7.21 47.47 -6.66
N ALA A 113 -7.80 48.34 -5.83
CA ALA A 113 -8.94 47.97 -5.00
C ALA A 113 -10.13 47.51 -5.85
N VAL A 114 -10.42 48.20 -6.95
CA VAL A 114 -11.49 47.83 -7.89
C VAL A 114 -11.18 46.50 -8.57
N PHE A 115 -9.97 46.29 -9.09
CA PHE A 115 -9.58 45.01 -9.70
C PHE A 115 -9.61 43.86 -8.69
N LEU A 116 -9.06 44.05 -7.50
CA LEU A 116 -9.06 43.04 -6.45
C LEU A 116 -10.49 42.61 -6.08
N VAL A 117 -11.41 43.56 -5.90
CA VAL A 117 -12.79 43.26 -5.53
C VAL A 117 -13.56 42.63 -6.68
N PHE A 118 -13.60 43.29 -7.84
CA PHE A 118 -14.50 42.91 -8.94
C PHE A 118 -13.91 41.89 -9.90
N ALA A 119 -12.60 41.90 -10.09
CA ALA A 119 -11.94 40.99 -11.02
C ALA A 119 -11.45 39.71 -10.35
N ASP A 120 -11.26 39.70 -9.01
CA ASP A 120 -10.73 38.53 -8.30
C ASP A 120 -11.64 38.00 -7.17
N LEU A 121 -11.85 38.78 -6.10
CA LEU A 121 -12.55 38.29 -4.91
C LEU A 121 -14.02 37.95 -5.15
N PHE A 122 -14.75 38.81 -5.86
CA PHE A 122 -16.17 38.59 -6.15
C PHE A 122 -16.38 37.38 -7.09
N PRO A 123 -15.69 37.26 -8.23
CA PRO A 123 -15.79 36.07 -9.09
C PRO A 123 -15.42 34.78 -8.37
N LYS A 124 -14.37 34.78 -7.53
CA LYS A 124 -13.99 33.60 -6.74
C LYS A 124 -15.10 33.11 -5.82
N ARG A 125 -15.74 34.04 -5.10
CA ARG A 125 -16.89 33.70 -4.24
C ARG A 125 -18.07 33.17 -5.05
N LEU A 126 -18.35 33.75 -6.22
CA LEU A 126 -19.41 33.28 -7.09
C LEU A 126 -19.15 31.85 -7.57
N GLY A 127 -17.93 31.57 -8.02
CA GLY A 127 -17.52 30.26 -8.52
C GLY A 127 -17.59 29.16 -7.46
N MET A 128 -17.30 29.46 -6.20
CA MET A 128 -17.40 28.50 -5.10
C MET A 128 -18.84 28.04 -4.79
N SER A 129 -19.86 28.83 -5.15
CA SER A 129 -21.26 28.50 -4.84
C SER A 129 -21.82 27.35 -5.68
N ASN A 130 -21.44 27.30 -6.97
CA ASN A 130 -21.89 26.28 -7.94
C ASN A 130 -20.76 25.95 -8.93
N PRO A 131 -19.65 25.37 -8.45
CA PRO A 131 -18.44 25.24 -9.24
C PRO A 131 -18.62 24.33 -10.46
N GLU A 132 -19.35 23.22 -10.34
CA GLU A 132 -19.49 22.24 -11.43
C GLU A 132 -20.28 22.82 -12.62
N GLN A 133 -21.42 23.45 -12.37
CA GLN A 133 -22.25 24.03 -13.44
C GLN A 133 -21.51 25.16 -14.18
N LEU A 134 -20.73 25.96 -13.45
CA LEU A 134 -19.95 27.04 -14.03
C LEU A 134 -18.73 26.49 -14.79
N ALA A 135 -18.03 25.48 -14.26
CA ALA A 135 -16.92 24.83 -14.94
C ALA A 135 -17.34 24.27 -16.31
N VAL A 136 -18.48 23.58 -16.36
CA VAL A 136 -19.06 23.01 -17.58
C VAL A 136 -19.42 24.08 -18.62
N ARG A 137 -19.83 25.29 -18.19
CA ARG A 137 -20.08 26.42 -19.10
C ARG A 137 -18.80 27.08 -19.59
N LEU A 138 -17.78 27.16 -18.73
CA LEU A 138 -16.51 27.85 -19.01
C LEU A 138 -15.50 27.00 -19.78
N VAL A 139 -15.61 25.67 -19.72
CA VAL A 139 -14.64 24.74 -20.34
C VAL A 139 -14.51 24.96 -21.85
N GLY A 140 -15.60 25.27 -22.55
CA GLY A 140 -15.60 25.51 -23.99
C GLY A 140 -14.76 26.74 -24.39
N PRO A 141 -15.10 27.94 -23.91
CA PRO A 141 -14.30 29.14 -24.13
C PRO A 141 -12.84 29.00 -23.69
N MET A 142 -12.59 28.32 -22.57
CA MET A 142 -11.23 28.06 -22.09
C MET A 142 -10.44 27.15 -23.03
N GLN A 143 -11.06 26.11 -23.63
CA GLN A 143 -10.39 25.25 -24.60
C GLN A 143 -9.94 26.03 -25.84
N LEU A 144 -10.73 26.99 -26.30
CA LEU A 144 -10.35 27.87 -27.41
C LEU A 144 -9.10 28.67 -27.04
N LEU A 145 -9.10 29.31 -25.87
CA LEU A 145 -7.94 30.07 -25.36
C LEU A 145 -6.70 29.18 -25.21
N ILE A 146 -6.82 27.97 -24.66
CA ILE A 146 -5.71 27.02 -24.53
C ILE A 146 -5.13 26.66 -25.89
N THR A 147 -5.98 26.49 -26.90
CA THR A 147 -5.54 26.18 -28.26
C THR A 147 -4.83 27.37 -28.91
N THR A 148 -5.34 28.59 -28.72
CA THR A 148 -4.74 29.82 -29.24
C THR A 148 -3.39 30.13 -28.58
N PHE A 149 -3.30 29.97 -27.25
CA PHE A 149 -2.08 30.23 -26.47
C PHE A 149 -1.13 29.02 -26.39
N LYS A 150 -1.43 27.92 -27.09
CA LYS A 150 -0.60 26.70 -27.11
C LYS A 150 0.90 26.93 -27.33
N PRO A 151 1.38 27.77 -28.28
CA PRO A 151 2.82 27.98 -28.46
C PRO A 151 3.46 28.66 -27.24
N LEU A 152 2.75 29.58 -26.60
CA LEU A 152 3.22 30.28 -25.40
C LEU A 152 3.28 29.32 -24.20
N VAL A 153 2.25 28.50 -24.02
CA VAL A 153 2.20 27.47 -22.98
C VAL A 153 3.33 26.47 -23.14
N TRP A 154 3.60 26.02 -24.37
CA TRP A 154 4.70 25.11 -24.68
C TRP A 154 6.06 25.70 -24.25
N PHE A 155 6.30 26.98 -24.55
CA PHE A 155 7.53 27.67 -24.17
C PHE A 155 7.71 27.67 -22.64
N PHE A 156 6.69 28.12 -21.89
CA PHE A 156 6.76 28.14 -20.43
C PHE A 156 6.89 26.75 -19.82
N THR A 157 6.17 25.76 -20.35
CA THR A 157 6.27 24.37 -19.89
C THR A 157 7.69 23.84 -20.06
N ARG A 158 8.33 24.11 -21.21
CA ARG A 158 9.73 23.71 -21.44
C ARG A 158 10.72 24.39 -20.50
N CYS A 159 10.49 25.66 -20.15
CA CYS A 159 11.31 26.34 -19.15
C CYS A 159 11.16 25.69 -17.77
N THR A 160 9.94 25.36 -17.36
CA THR A 160 9.65 24.67 -16.10
C THR A 160 10.28 23.28 -16.08
N ASP A 161 10.10 22.49 -17.15
CA ASP A 161 10.69 21.16 -17.31
C ASP A 161 12.22 21.17 -17.19
N LEU A 162 12.87 22.18 -17.78
CA LEU A 162 14.31 22.35 -17.67
C LEU A 162 14.74 22.63 -16.22
N LEU A 163 13.95 23.42 -15.49
CA LEU A 163 14.21 23.71 -14.08
C LEU A 163 14.03 22.47 -13.20
N PHE A 164 13.00 21.65 -13.44
CA PHE A 164 12.81 20.36 -12.76
C PHE A 164 14.00 19.42 -13.00
N LYS A 165 14.51 19.35 -14.24
CA LYS A 165 15.71 18.58 -14.57
C LYS A 165 16.97 19.10 -13.88
N LEU A 166 17.15 20.42 -13.81
CA LEU A 166 18.28 21.04 -13.11
C LEU A 166 18.26 20.76 -11.60
N LEU A 167 17.07 20.67 -11.00
CA LEU A 167 16.88 20.42 -9.58
C LEU A 167 16.75 18.92 -9.23
N GLY A 168 16.82 18.02 -10.22
CA GLY A 168 16.70 16.57 -10.01
C GLY A 168 15.32 16.11 -9.51
N MET A 169 14.28 16.92 -9.71
CA MET A 169 12.93 16.61 -9.22
C MET A 169 12.12 15.81 -10.26
N PRO A 170 11.31 14.83 -9.81
CA PRO A 170 10.47 14.04 -10.71
C PRO A 170 9.42 14.91 -11.40
N MET A 171 9.31 14.79 -12.72
CA MET A 171 8.43 15.61 -13.57
C MET A 171 6.97 15.17 -13.57
N ALA A 172 6.67 13.98 -13.02
CA ALA A 172 5.32 13.44 -12.92
C ALA A 172 5.13 12.77 -11.55
N ARG A 173 3.92 12.86 -11.03
CA ARG A 173 3.47 12.10 -9.86
C ARG A 173 3.19 10.67 -10.33
N ASP A 174 3.82 9.67 -9.73
CA ASP A 174 3.55 8.27 -10.07
C ASP A 174 2.25 7.86 -9.37
N ASP A 175 1.13 7.85 -10.11
CA ASP A 175 -0.19 7.47 -9.61
C ASP A 175 -0.42 5.93 -9.69
N LYS A 176 0.66 5.14 -9.78
CA LYS A 176 0.56 3.68 -9.75
C LYS A 176 0.09 3.22 -8.38
N ILE A 177 -1.03 2.51 -8.37
CA ILE A 177 -1.54 1.84 -7.17
C ILE A 177 -0.60 0.68 -6.85
N THR A 178 -0.03 0.72 -5.65
CA THR A 178 0.82 -0.33 -5.10
C THR A 178 0.00 -1.30 -4.23
N SER A 179 0.56 -2.47 -3.91
CA SER A 179 -0.04 -3.40 -2.92
C SER A 179 -0.24 -2.71 -1.57
N ALA A 180 0.71 -1.86 -1.15
CA ALA A 180 0.60 -1.04 0.05
C ALA A 180 -0.59 -0.07 0.01
N ASP A 181 -0.88 0.54 -1.15
CA ASP A 181 -2.06 1.42 -1.31
C ASP A 181 -3.36 0.62 -1.16
N ILE A 182 -3.43 -0.59 -1.73
CA ILE A 182 -4.61 -1.47 -1.60
C ILE A 182 -4.83 -1.86 -0.13
N LEU A 183 -3.76 -2.27 0.57
CA LEU A 183 -3.82 -2.61 1.99
C LEU A 183 -4.26 -1.41 2.85
N ALA A 184 -3.73 -0.22 2.58
CA ALA A 184 -4.14 1.00 3.28
C ALA A 184 -5.62 1.34 3.02
N MET A 185 -6.12 1.12 1.80
CA MET A 185 -7.52 1.32 1.46
C MET A 185 -8.45 0.31 2.16
N THR A 186 -8.07 -0.97 2.24
CA THR A 186 -8.87 -1.98 2.93
C THR A 186 -8.88 -1.75 4.44
N GLU A 187 -7.75 -1.34 5.02
CA GLU A 187 -7.66 -0.95 6.43
C GLU A 187 -8.55 0.27 6.73
N ALA A 188 -8.51 1.30 5.87
CA ALA A 188 -9.39 2.45 6.01
C ALA A 188 -10.88 2.06 5.89
N GLY A 189 -11.21 1.13 4.98
CA GLY A 189 -12.55 0.57 4.83
C GLY A 189 -13.03 -0.20 6.07
N ALA A 190 -12.13 -0.96 6.71
CA ALA A 190 -12.41 -1.67 7.96
C ALA A 190 -12.64 -0.69 9.12
N ARG A 191 -11.80 0.34 9.27
CA ARG A 191 -11.99 1.38 10.29
C ARG A 191 -13.28 2.19 10.09
N ALA A 192 -13.70 2.37 8.85
CA ALA A 192 -14.96 3.02 8.50
C ALA A 192 -16.21 2.11 8.70
N GLY A 193 -16.02 0.84 9.05
CA GLY A 193 -17.09 -0.14 9.24
C GLY A 193 -17.74 -0.62 7.95
N VAL A 194 -17.13 -0.35 6.79
CA VAL A 194 -17.61 -0.81 5.47
C VAL A 194 -17.14 -2.24 5.19
N LEU A 195 -15.98 -2.61 5.71
CA LEU A 195 -15.36 -3.93 5.58
C LEU A 195 -15.24 -4.58 6.95
N ALA A 196 -15.50 -5.88 7.09
CA ALA A 196 -15.26 -6.56 8.36
C ALA A 196 -13.75 -6.72 8.60
N VAL A 197 -13.32 -6.61 9.86
CA VAL A 197 -11.89 -6.80 10.24
C VAL A 197 -11.37 -8.16 9.78
N ARG A 198 -12.20 -9.20 9.87
CA ARG A 198 -11.87 -10.54 9.38
C ARG A 198 -11.63 -10.61 7.87
N GLU A 199 -12.42 -9.87 7.08
CA GLU A 199 -12.25 -9.81 5.62
C GLU A 199 -10.98 -9.04 5.25
N GLN A 200 -10.68 -7.95 5.96
CA GLN A 200 -9.43 -7.22 5.81
C GLN A 200 -8.21 -8.09 6.09
N GLN A 201 -8.27 -8.96 7.12
CA GLN A 201 -7.19 -9.88 7.44
C GLN A 201 -6.95 -10.89 6.32
N VAL A 202 -8.01 -11.49 5.75
CA VAL A 202 -7.86 -12.41 4.61
C VAL A 202 -7.18 -11.72 3.42
N ILE A 203 -7.58 -10.47 3.12
CA ILE A 203 -6.93 -9.71 2.04
C ILE A 203 -5.46 -9.46 2.34
N ALA A 204 -5.12 -9.12 3.59
CA ALA A 204 -3.72 -8.95 4.00
C ALA A 204 -2.90 -10.23 3.84
N ASN A 205 -3.42 -11.36 4.32
CA ASN A 205 -2.76 -12.66 4.24
C ASN A 205 -2.51 -13.08 2.77
N VAL A 206 -3.42 -12.75 1.84
CA VAL A 206 -3.22 -13.02 0.41
C VAL A 206 -1.98 -12.30 -0.13
N PHE A 207 -1.77 -11.04 0.22
CA PHE A 207 -0.58 -10.30 -0.20
C PHE A 207 0.70 -10.83 0.45
N GLU A 208 0.61 -11.36 1.67
CA GLU A 208 1.77 -11.93 2.37
C GLU A 208 2.24 -13.27 1.80
N LEU A 209 1.36 -14.02 1.11
CA LEU A 209 1.78 -15.27 0.48
C LEU A 209 2.91 -15.09 -0.54
N GLU A 210 3.03 -13.90 -1.15
CA GLU A 210 4.09 -13.59 -2.11
C GLU A 210 5.48 -13.52 -1.45
N THR A 211 5.55 -13.12 -0.19
CA THR A 211 6.83 -12.93 0.53
C THR A 211 7.08 -14.02 1.56
N ARG A 212 6.07 -14.81 1.94
CA ARG A 212 6.19 -15.90 2.90
C ARG A 212 6.71 -17.16 2.22
N LEU A 213 7.82 -17.70 2.71
CA LEU A 213 8.42 -18.92 2.17
C LEU A 213 7.73 -20.18 2.71
N VAL A 214 7.79 -21.25 1.92
CA VAL A 214 7.26 -22.58 2.27
C VAL A 214 7.86 -23.13 3.56
N SER A 215 9.12 -22.82 3.83
CA SER A 215 9.86 -23.23 5.03
C SER A 215 9.28 -22.68 6.34
N SER A 216 8.51 -21.59 6.28
CA SER A 216 7.83 -21.02 7.45
C SER A 216 6.52 -21.75 7.81
N VAL A 217 5.94 -22.52 6.90
CA VAL A 217 4.61 -23.15 7.10
C VAL A 217 4.67 -24.67 7.04
N MET A 218 5.64 -25.24 6.32
CA MET A 218 5.77 -26.69 6.16
C MET A 218 5.91 -27.42 7.51
N THR A 219 5.45 -28.67 7.56
CA THR A 219 5.81 -29.59 8.63
C THR A 219 7.30 -29.94 8.47
N ALA A 220 8.12 -29.51 9.43
CA ALA A 220 9.56 -29.70 9.40
C ALA A 220 9.95 -31.19 9.43
N ARG A 221 11.11 -31.52 8.84
CA ARG A 221 11.65 -32.88 8.69
C ARG A 221 11.48 -33.79 9.90
N ASP A 222 11.82 -33.29 11.09
CA ASP A 222 11.83 -34.07 12.33
C ASP A 222 10.43 -34.39 12.85
N SER A 223 9.40 -33.70 12.35
CA SER A 223 8.00 -33.87 12.72
C SER A 223 7.19 -34.61 11.64
N ILE A 224 7.85 -35.12 10.61
CA ILE A 224 7.22 -35.94 9.57
C ILE A 224 7.06 -37.38 10.08
N ALA A 225 5.84 -37.88 10.14
CA ALA A 225 5.57 -39.31 10.19
C ALA A 225 5.60 -39.91 8.78
N TRP A 226 6.47 -40.90 8.54
CA TRP A 226 6.64 -41.54 7.24
C TRP A 226 6.72 -43.07 7.41
N PHE A 227 6.64 -43.84 6.32
CA PHE A 227 6.78 -45.30 6.33
C PHE A 227 7.93 -45.75 5.44
N LEU A 228 8.60 -46.85 5.81
CA LEU A 228 9.41 -47.59 4.86
C LEU A 228 8.50 -48.45 3.99
N HIS A 229 8.84 -48.60 2.71
CA HIS A 229 8.14 -49.49 1.79
C HIS A 229 8.06 -50.93 2.31
N ASP A 230 9.09 -51.37 3.05
CA ASP A 230 9.19 -52.73 3.57
C ASP A 230 8.76 -52.84 5.05
N ASP A 231 8.17 -51.80 5.64
CA ASP A 231 7.72 -51.85 7.03
C ASP A 231 6.59 -52.89 7.20
N PRO A 232 6.61 -53.70 8.26
CA PRO A 232 5.54 -54.65 8.53
C PRO A 232 4.28 -53.92 9.00
N GLU A 233 3.10 -54.46 8.68
CA GLU A 233 1.79 -53.87 9.01
C GLU A 233 1.64 -53.46 10.49
N SER A 234 2.27 -54.18 11.42
CA SER A 234 2.26 -53.82 12.84
C SER A 234 2.91 -52.46 13.13
N VAL A 235 3.97 -52.12 12.40
CA VAL A 235 4.68 -50.82 12.52
C VAL A 235 3.83 -49.71 11.92
N LEU A 236 3.23 -49.92 10.75
CA LEU A 236 2.32 -48.96 10.12
C LEU A 236 1.18 -48.61 11.08
N ARG A 237 0.53 -49.62 11.65
CA ARG A 237 -0.56 -49.44 12.62
C ARG A 237 -0.11 -48.70 13.88
N ALA A 238 1.05 -49.06 14.44
CA ALA A 238 1.56 -48.41 15.64
C ALA A 238 1.85 -46.92 15.41
N ARG A 239 2.43 -46.57 14.25
CA ARG A 239 2.73 -45.19 13.89
C ARG A 239 1.47 -44.38 13.60
N ILE A 240 0.47 -44.94 12.91
CA ILE A 240 -0.84 -44.26 12.73
C ILE A 240 -1.52 -43.94 14.07
N VAL A 241 -1.43 -44.86 15.03
CA VAL A 241 -2.03 -44.65 16.37
C VAL A 241 -1.27 -43.58 17.15
N ALA A 242 0.05 -43.53 17.03
CA ALA A 242 0.87 -42.51 17.70
C ALA A 242 0.71 -41.13 17.07
N GLU A 243 0.61 -41.07 15.74
CA GLU A 243 0.69 -39.86 14.93
C GLU A 243 -0.42 -39.88 13.86
N PRO A 244 -1.67 -39.48 14.21
CA PRO A 244 -2.84 -39.66 13.36
C PRO A 244 -2.96 -38.57 12.27
N PHE A 245 -2.05 -38.60 11.30
CA PHE A 245 -2.05 -37.69 10.15
C PHE A 245 -2.91 -38.20 9.00
N SER A 246 -3.27 -37.29 8.08
CA SER A 246 -4.10 -37.63 6.90
C SER A 246 -3.32 -38.29 5.77
N ALA A 247 -2.01 -38.04 5.70
CA ALA A 247 -1.14 -38.60 4.67
C ALA A 247 0.25 -38.89 5.25
N TYR A 248 0.89 -39.93 4.74
CA TYR A 248 2.22 -40.35 5.17
C TYR A 248 3.12 -40.57 3.95
N PRO A 249 4.30 -39.92 3.86
CA PRO A 249 5.30 -40.27 2.87
C PRO A 249 5.74 -41.72 3.01
N VAL A 250 5.99 -42.37 1.88
CA VAL A 250 6.50 -43.74 1.83
C VAL A 250 7.86 -43.69 1.14
N CYS A 251 8.88 -44.20 1.81
CA CYS A 251 10.25 -44.06 1.38
C CYS A 251 10.98 -45.42 1.30
N ASP A 252 12.09 -45.44 0.58
CA ASP A 252 12.97 -46.59 0.45
C ASP A 252 14.25 -46.39 1.26
N GLY A 253 14.43 -47.15 2.34
CA GLY A 253 15.60 -47.10 3.21
C GLY A 253 15.66 -45.89 4.16
N ASP A 254 15.55 -44.67 3.64
CA ASP A 254 15.58 -43.41 4.42
C ASP A 254 14.52 -42.41 3.94
N ILE A 255 14.33 -41.33 4.70
CA ILE A 255 13.33 -40.29 4.40
C ILE A 255 13.62 -39.51 3.12
N ASP A 256 14.87 -39.50 2.65
CA ASP A 256 15.29 -38.72 1.47
C ASP A 256 14.91 -39.42 0.15
N HIS A 257 14.71 -40.74 0.18
CA HIS A 257 14.29 -41.53 -0.98
C HIS A 257 12.76 -41.76 -0.99
N VAL A 258 12.00 -40.69 -1.22
CA VAL A 258 10.53 -40.75 -1.26
C VAL A 258 10.03 -41.41 -2.54
N LEU A 259 9.25 -42.49 -2.40
CA LEU A 259 8.57 -43.17 -3.51
C LEU A 259 7.23 -42.50 -3.85
N GLY A 260 6.55 -41.95 -2.84
CA GLY A 260 5.26 -41.29 -2.94
C GLY A 260 4.66 -41.08 -1.55
N TYR A 261 3.34 -41.00 -1.46
CA TYR A 261 2.62 -40.94 -0.19
C TYR A 261 1.38 -41.84 -0.18
N VAL A 262 0.88 -42.16 1.01
CA VAL A 262 -0.37 -42.90 1.20
C VAL A 262 -1.35 -42.10 2.04
N ASP A 263 -2.61 -42.04 1.62
CA ASP A 263 -3.69 -41.39 2.39
C ASP A 263 -4.19 -42.35 3.49
N ALA A 264 -4.36 -41.83 4.70
CA ALA A 264 -4.88 -42.58 5.83
C ALA A 264 -6.26 -43.20 5.56
N LYS A 265 -7.09 -42.55 4.71
CA LYS A 265 -8.39 -43.06 4.26
C LYS A 265 -8.26 -44.34 3.45
N ASP A 266 -7.26 -44.43 2.57
CA ASP A 266 -7.03 -45.63 1.74
C ASP A 266 -6.59 -46.80 2.62
N MET A 267 -5.71 -46.52 3.60
CA MET A 267 -5.31 -47.49 4.61
C MET A 267 -6.51 -47.94 5.46
N PHE A 268 -7.33 -46.99 5.91
CA PHE A 268 -8.52 -47.27 6.70
C PHE A 268 -9.54 -48.14 5.95
N GLN A 269 -9.80 -47.85 4.67
CA GLN A 269 -10.68 -48.67 3.83
C GLN A 269 -10.20 -50.12 3.69
N ARG A 270 -8.88 -50.32 3.56
CA ARG A 270 -8.29 -51.67 3.51
C ARG A 270 -8.46 -52.44 4.81
N VAL A 271 -8.17 -51.79 5.94
CA VAL A 271 -8.34 -52.42 7.26
C VAL A 271 -9.79 -52.84 7.47
N LEU A 272 -10.76 -51.99 7.13
CA LEU A 272 -12.19 -52.33 7.21
C LEU A 272 -12.58 -53.48 6.27
N SER A 273 -11.91 -53.61 5.14
CA SER A 273 -12.12 -54.69 4.17
C SER A 273 -11.40 -55.99 4.54
N GLY A 274 -10.68 -56.04 5.67
CA GLY A 274 -9.88 -57.19 6.10
C GLY A 274 -8.68 -57.47 5.19
N GLN A 275 -8.23 -56.47 4.42
CA GLN A 275 -7.06 -56.58 3.54
C GLN A 275 -5.79 -56.17 4.29
N PRO A 276 -4.63 -56.78 3.96
CA PRO A 276 -3.36 -56.43 4.57
C PRO A 276 -2.91 -55.02 4.16
N LEU A 277 -2.25 -54.34 5.10
CA LEU A 277 -1.57 -53.07 4.85
C LEU A 277 -0.15 -53.34 4.37
N ALA A 278 -0.02 -53.67 3.09
CA ALA A 278 1.29 -53.87 2.45
C ALA A 278 1.30 -53.25 1.05
N PHE A 279 2.38 -52.52 0.74
CA PHE A 279 2.56 -51.77 -0.50
C PHE A 279 2.67 -52.70 -1.73
N ASP A 280 3.33 -53.84 -1.56
CA ASP A 280 3.42 -54.92 -2.56
C ASP A 280 2.06 -55.58 -2.88
N GLN A 281 1.11 -55.49 -1.96
CA GLN A 281 -0.23 -56.09 -2.06
C GLN A 281 -1.29 -55.07 -2.45
N GLY A 282 -0.89 -53.99 -3.14
CA GLY A 282 -1.77 -53.04 -3.82
C GLY A 282 -2.25 -51.87 -2.97
N LEU A 283 -1.62 -51.59 -1.83
CA LEU A 283 -1.88 -50.35 -1.11
C LEU A 283 -1.45 -49.19 -2.03
N THR A 284 -2.38 -48.30 -2.33
CA THR A 284 -2.18 -47.28 -3.36
C THR A 284 -1.14 -46.28 -2.91
N LEU A 285 -0.10 -46.13 -3.72
CA LEU A 285 0.90 -45.09 -3.56
C LEU A 285 0.55 -43.94 -4.51
N HIS A 286 0.26 -42.78 -3.95
CA HIS A 286 0.02 -41.55 -4.68
C HIS A 286 1.35 -40.86 -4.99
N LYS A 287 1.40 -40.13 -6.10
CA LYS A 287 2.60 -39.41 -6.51
C LYS A 287 2.72 -38.14 -5.67
N ALA A 288 3.83 -37.96 -4.96
CA ALA A 288 4.10 -36.71 -4.27
C ALA A 288 4.70 -35.67 -5.23
N LEU A 289 4.21 -34.43 -5.15
CA LEU A 289 4.85 -33.29 -5.80
C LEU A 289 6.15 -32.96 -5.04
N VAL A 290 7.20 -32.54 -5.74
CA VAL A 290 8.48 -32.17 -5.12
C VAL A 290 8.73 -30.69 -5.38
N ILE A 291 8.93 -29.93 -4.30
CA ILE A 291 9.01 -28.47 -4.33
C ILE A 291 10.30 -28.01 -3.62
N PRO A 292 11.05 -27.05 -4.17
CA PRO A 292 12.19 -26.43 -3.48
C PRO A 292 11.76 -25.62 -2.23
N ASP A 293 12.60 -25.63 -1.20
CA ASP A 293 12.40 -24.94 0.08
C ASP A 293 12.42 -23.40 0.03
N ARG A 294 12.85 -22.82 -1.10
CA ARG A 294 12.94 -21.36 -1.31
C ARG A 294 11.76 -20.75 -2.05
N LEU A 295 10.72 -21.53 -2.36
CA LEU A 295 9.54 -20.99 -3.03
C LEU A 295 8.61 -20.29 -2.04
N SER A 296 7.97 -19.23 -2.52
CA SER A 296 6.88 -18.53 -1.83
C SER A 296 5.62 -19.41 -1.78
N LEU A 297 4.73 -19.14 -0.83
CA LEU A 297 3.46 -19.86 -0.74
C LEU A 297 2.56 -19.62 -1.96
N THR A 298 2.66 -18.46 -2.62
CA THR A 298 1.97 -18.20 -3.90
C THR A 298 2.47 -19.15 -4.99
N GLU A 299 3.78 -19.32 -5.13
CA GLU A 299 4.35 -20.26 -6.11
C GLU A 299 4.00 -21.71 -5.78
N VAL A 300 3.99 -22.09 -4.50
CA VAL A 300 3.55 -23.42 -4.05
C VAL A 300 2.09 -23.67 -4.44
N LEU A 301 1.21 -22.70 -4.21
CA LEU A 301 -0.20 -22.78 -4.58
C LEU A 301 -0.37 -22.97 -6.10
N GLU A 302 0.40 -22.25 -6.91
CA GLU A 302 0.40 -22.42 -8.37
C GLU A 302 0.86 -23.83 -8.77
N GLN A 303 1.89 -24.38 -8.12
CA GLN A 303 2.34 -25.74 -8.42
C GLN A 303 1.29 -26.79 -8.07
N PHE A 304 0.61 -26.66 -6.92
CA PHE A 304 -0.52 -27.54 -6.57
C PHE A 304 -1.64 -27.46 -7.62
N GLN A 305 -2.01 -26.25 -8.07
CA GLN A 305 -3.04 -26.08 -9.10
C GLN A 305 -2.64 -26.69 -10.45
N GLN A 306 -1.38 -26.54 -10.86
CA GLN A 306 -0.87 -27.08 -12.13
C GLN A 306 -0.78 -28.61 -12.08
N ALA A 307 -0.27 -29.18 -10.99
CA ALA A 307 -0.13 -30.61 -10.80
C ALA A 307 -1.47 -31.31 -10.51
N ARG A 308 -2.47 -30.57 -9.98
CA ARG A 308 -3.72 -31.09 -9.42
C ARG A 308 -3.50 -32.09 -8.28
N GLU A 309 -2.47 -31.82 -7.49
CA GLU A 309 -2.13 -32.55 -6.27
C GLU A 309 -2.33 -31.61 -5.08
N ASP A 310 -2.45 -32.16 -3.88
CA ASP A 310 -2.65 -31.43 -2.63
C ASP A 310 -1.59 -31.75 -1.56
N PHE A 311 -0.62 -32.60 -1.89
CA PHE A 311 0.49 -33.00 -1.02
C PHE A 311 1.84 -32.86 -1.72
N ALA A 312 2.80 -32.24 -1.04
CA ALA A 312 4.14 -32.01 -1.56
C ALA A 312 5.24 -32.31 -0.54
N ILE A 313 6.35 -32.85 -1.04
CA ILE A 313 7.62 -32.99 -0.32
C ILE A 313 8.47 -31.76 -0.62
N ILE A 314 9.01 -31.15 0.44
CA ILE A 314 9.91 -30.01 0.34
C ILE A 314 11.35 -30.51 0.38
N VAL A 315 12.15 -30.09 -0.59
CA VAL A 315 13.57 -30.46 -0.70
C VAL A 315 14.47 -29.24 -0.76
N ASN A 316 15.69 -29.38 -0.24
CA ASN A 316 16.73 -28.37 -0.36
C ASN A 316 17.59 -28.59 -1.63
N GLU A 317 18.63 -27.77 -1.80
CA GLU A 317 19.55 -27.83 -2.94
C GLU A 317 20.36 -29.15 -3.05
N TYR A 318 20.44 -29.90 -1.95
CA TYR A 318 21.11 -31.20 -1.90
C TYR A 318 20.15 -32.37 -2.14
N SER A 319 18.90 -32.09 -2.53
CA SER A 319 17.82 -33.08 -2.70
C SER A 319 17.47 -33.83 -1.42
N LEU A 320 17.73 -33.23 -0.25
CA LEU A 320 17.32 -33.78 1.04
C LEU A 320 15.94 -33.25 1.41
N VAL A 321 15.11 -34.09 2.02
CA VAL A 321 13.77 -33.73 2.48
C VAL A 321 13.86 -32.83 3.70
N VAL A 322 13.39 -31.60 3.59
CA VAL A 322 13.39 -30.65 4.72
C VAL A 322 12.02 -30.48 5.36
N GLY A 323 10.96 -30.90 4.67
CA GLY A 323 9.61 -30.83 5.18
C GLY A 323 8.56 -31.42 4.23
N VAL A 324 7.31 -31.35 4.65
CA VAL A 324 6.14 -31.61 3.80
C VAL A 324 5.12 -30.48 3.94
N ILE A 325 4.37 -30.20 2.88
CA ILE A 325 3.29 -29.22 2.92
C ILE A 325 2.08 -29.76 2.18
N THR A 326 0.89 -29.35 2.63
CA THR A 326 -0.38 -29.63 1.97
C THR A 326 -1.03 -28.36 1.46
N LEU A 327 -1.96 -28.51 0.51
CA LEU A 327 -2.80 -27.38 0.07
C LEU A 327 -3.59 -26.78 1.24
N ASN A 328 -3.97 -27.59 2.23
CA ASN A 328 -4.69 -27.11 3.41
C ASN A 328 -3.83 -26.16 4.25
N ASP A 329 -2.52 -26.37 4.34
CA ASP A 329 -1.61 -25.50 5.10
C ASP A 329 -1.47 -24.12 4.43
N VAL A 330 -1.44 -24.09 3.09
CA VAL A 330 -1.45 -22.83 2.33
C VAL A 330 -2.79 -22.10 2.51
N MET A 331 -3.90 -22.84 2.40
CA MET A 331 -5.25 -22.27 2.53
C MET A 331 -5.55 -21.78 3.96
N SER A 332 -5.08 -22.50 4.98
CA SER A 332 -5.22 -22.09 6.39
C SER A 332 -4.41 -20.83 6.67
N THR A 333 -3.24 -20.66 6.04
CA THR A 333 -2.44 -19.42 6.14
C THR A 333 -3.22 -18.21 5.61
N VAL A 334 -3.97 -18.36 4.51
CA VAL A 334 -4.83 -17.29 3.99
C VAL A 334 -6.02 -17.00 4.91
N MET A 335 -6.69 -18.06 5.35
CA MET A 335 -7.91 -17.94 6.13
C MET A 335 -7.66 -17.54 7.59
N GLY A 336 -6.48 -17.80 8.12
CA GLY A 336 -6.12 -17.60 9.52
C GLY A 336 -7.15 -18.23 10.47
N ASP A 337 -7.56 -17.45 11.47
CA ASP A 337 -8.53 -17.87 12.52
C ASP A 337 -9.93 -18.21 11.99
N LEU A 338 -10.25 -17.92 10.71
CA LEU A 338 -11.56 -18.24 10.15
C LEU A 338 -11.82 -19.74 10.03
N VAL A 339 -10.76 -20.54 9.94
CA VAL A 339 -10.84 -22.00 9.75
C VAL A 339 -10.43 -22.75 11.02
N SER A 340 -10.19 -22.06 12.15
CA SER A 340 -9.69 -22.69 13.38
C SER A 340 -10.56 -23.88 13.83
N THR A 341 -10.09 -25.06 13.47
CA THR A 341 -10.43 -26.37 14.05
C THR A 341 -9.46 -26.75 15.18
N SER A 342 -8.44 -25.92 15.41
CA SER A 342 -7.44 -26.09 16.46
C SER A 342 -8.06 -25.87 17.83
N THR A 343 -7.82 -26.81 18.75
CA THR A 343 -8.13 -26.64 20.17
C THR A 343 -7.28 -25.52 20.78
N PRO A 344 -7.71 -24.85 21.87
CA PRO A 344 -6.94 -23.81 22.55
C PRO A 344 -5.51 -24.19 22.99
N GLU A 345 -5.16 -25.47 22.95
CA GLU A 345 -3.84 -26.01 23.29
C GLU A 345 -2.80 -25.87 22.16
N GLU A 346 -3.20 -25.46 20.94
CA GLU A 346 -2.33 -25.35 19.76
C GLU A 346 -1.96 -23.89 19.40
N GLU A 347 -2.30 -22.91 20.25
CA GLU A 347 -1.89 -21.51 20.02
C GLU A 347 -0.38 -21.36 20.16
N GLN A 348 0.31 -21.12 19.04
CA GLN A 348 1.76 -20.90 19.00
C GLN A 348 2.20 -19.62 19.73
N ILE A 349 1.29 -18.65 19.89
CA ILE A 349 1.53 -17.37 20.58
C ILE A 349 0.52 -17.22 21.71
N VAL A 350 0.94 -17.49 22.94
CA VAL A 350 0.09 -17.36 24.13
C VAL A 350 0.44 -16.08 24.88
N LYS A 351 -0.51 -15.14 24.96
CA LYS A 351 -0.35 -13.94 25.78
C LYS A 351 -0.54 -14.28 27.26
N ARG A 352 0.52 -14.16 28.06
CA ARG A 352 0.50 -14.51 29.50
C ARG A 352 0.04 -13.34 30.37
N ASP A 353 0.52 -12.13 30.08
CA ASP A 353 0.08 -10.89 30.72
C ASP A 353 0.13 -9.69 29.75
N GLU A 354 -0.09 -8.45 30.23
CA GLU A 354 -0.08 -7.27 29.36
C GLU A 354 1.25 -7.02 28.65
N ASN A 355 2.36 -7.54 29.19
CA ASN A 355 3.72 -7.31 28.73
C ASN A 355 4.52 -8.60 28.50
N SER A 356 3.90 -9.78 28.55
CA SER A 356 4.60 -11.04 28.33
C SER A 356 3.81 -12.04 27.50
N TRP A 357 4.53 -12.74 26.64
CA TRP A 357 4.05 -13.76 25.72
C TRP A 357 4.94 -14.98 25.84
N LEU A 358 4.32 -16.15 25.76
CA LEU A 358 5.01 -17.42 25.58
C LEU A 358 4.78 -17.84 24.13
N ILE A 359 5.86 -17.98 23.37
CA ILE A 359 5.83 -18.21 21.93
C ILE A 359 6.63 -19.47 21.60
N ASP A 360 6.06 -20.33 20.77
CA ASP A 360 6.75 -21.51 20.25
C ASP A 360 7.89 -21.09 19.32
N GLY A 361 9.05 -21.74 19.42
CA GLY A 361 10.19 -21.47 18.55
C GLY A 361 9.93 -21.73 17.07
N ILE A 362 8.98 -22.62 16.73
CA ILE A 362 8.59 -22.86 15.32
C ILE A 362 7.71 -21.75 14.75
N THR A 363 7.23 -20.82 15.58
CA THR A 363 6.32 -19.76 15.15
C THR A 363 6.94 -18.95 14.01
N PRO A 364 6.21 -18.77 12.89
CA PRO A 364 6.65 -17.95 11.77
C PRO A 364 6.95 -16.52 12.22
N ILE A 365 8.10 -15.98 11.81
CA ILE A 365 8.57 -14.71 12.37
C ILE A 365 7.65 -13.53 12.03
N GLN A 366 7.01 -13.57 10.87
CA GLN A 366 6.02 -12.58 10.44
C GLN A 366 4.82 -12.53 11.40
N ASP A 367 4.36 -13.68 11.89
CA ASP A 367 3.25 -13.77 12.85
C ASP A 367 3.68 -13.22 14.22
N VAL A 368 4.94 -13.43 14.63
CA VAL A 368 5.53 -12.80 15.82
C VAL A 368 5.63 -11.28 15.68
N GLN A 369 6.10 -10.77 14.54
CA GLN A 369 6.17 -9.32 14.26
C GLN A 369 4.79 -8.68 14.36
N ARG A 370 3.77 -9.31 13.77
CA ARG A 370 2.38 -8.85 13.83
C ARG A 370 1.86 -8.83 15.27
N ALA A 371 2.07 -9.91 16.03
CA ALA A 371 1.60 -10.03 17.41
C ALA A 371 2.25 -9.03 18.37
N LEU A 372 3.53 -8.71 18.15
CA LEU A 372 4.30 -7.79 18.98
C LEU A 372 4.31 -6.34 18.45
N HIS A 373 3.73 -6.09 17.27
CA HIS A 373 3.78 -4.82 16.56
C HIS A 373 5.22 -4.30 16.36
N ILE A 374 6.09 -5.18 15.85
CA ILE A 374 7.49 -4.83 15.50
C ILE A 374 7.58 -4.67 13.99
N ASP A 375 7.92 -3.46 13.54
CA ASP A 375 7.99 -3.15 12.10
C ASP A 375 9.12 -3.89 11.40
N GLU A 376 10.33 -3.91 11.99
CA GLU A 376 11.51 -4.52 11.37
C GLU A 376 12.36 -5.31 12.39
N LEU A 377 12.80 -6.48 11.95
CA LEU A 377 13.78 -7.31 12.63
C LEU A 377 15.09 -7.35 11.83
N PRO A 378 16.26 -7.43 12.50
CA PRO A 378 17.56 -7.48 11.85
C PRO A 378 17.72 -8.79 11.07
N HIS A 379 18.41 -8.78 9.93
CA HIS A 379 18.70 -9.99 9.15
C HIS A 379 17.46 -10.78 8.70
N ALA A 380 16.36 -10.09 8.35
CA ALA A 380 15.07 -10.71 8.03
C ALA A 380 15.10 -11.77 6.89
N GLU A 381 16.13 -11.76 6.04
CA GLU A 381 16.31 -12.75 4.96
C GLU A 381 17.03 -14.03 5.42
N GLU A 382 17.55 -14.09 6.65
CA GLU A 382 18.37 -15.20 7.16
C GLU A 382 17.56 -16.21 8.01
N TYR A 383 16.27 -15.94 8.25
CA TYR A 383 15.41 -16.79 9.08
C TYR A 383 13.93 -16.64 8.71
N GLU A 384 13.16 -17.67 9.06
CA GLU A 384 11.72 -17.73 8.79
C GLU A 384 10.89 -17.91 10.07
N THR A 385 11.51 -18.37 11.16
CA THR A 385 10.87 -18.67 12.45
C THR A 385 11.54 -17.93 13.60
N LEU A 386 10.85 -17.88 14.75
CA LEU A 386 11.38 -17.27 15.98
C LEU A 386 12.69 -17.94 16.45
N ALA A 387 12.77 -19.26 16.37
CA ALA A 387 14.00 -19.99 16.69
C ALA A 387 15.14 -19.58 15.75
N GLY A 388 14.87 -19.46 14.44
CA GLY A 388 15.85 -19.00 13.45
C GLY A 388 16.34 -17.58 13.76
N PHE A 389 15.45 -16.65 14.06
CA PHE A 389 15.79 -15.30 14.48
C PHE A 389 16.75 -15.28 15.68
N LEU A 390 16.46 -16.07 16.72
CA LEU A 390 17.32 -16.17 17.91
C LEU A 390 18.69 -16.78 17.60
N MET A 391 18.75 -17.79 16.74
CA MET A 391 20.01 -18.39 16.29
C MET A 391 20.88 -17.38 15.53
N VAL A 392 20.29 -16.62 14.60
CA VAL A 392 20.98 -15.58 13.82
C VAL A 392 21.51 -14.48 14.73
N MET A 393 20.70 -14.02 15.68
CA MET A 393 21.08 -12.97 16.63
C MET A 393 22.16 -13.42 17.62
N LEU A 394 22.09 -14.65 18.12
CA LEU A 394 23.07 -15.19 19.07
C LEU A 394 24.36 -15.69 18.40
N ARG A 395 24.34 -15.95 17.08
CA ARG A 395 25.44 -16.54 16.28
C ARG A 395 26.02 -17.82 16.88
N ARG A 396 25.21 -18.57 17.61
CA ARG A 396 25.56 -19.86 18.24
C ARG A 396 24.29 -20.67 18.48
N VAL A 397 24.46 -21.96 18.79
CA VAL A 397 23.36 -22.80 19.29
C VAL A 397 22.83 -22.20 20.61
N PRO A 398 21.55 -21.81 20.67
CA PRO A 398 20.95 -21.19 21.85
C PRO A 398 20.90 -22.16 23.03
N LYS A 399 21.08 -21.63 24.23
CA LYS A 399 20.89 -22.37 25.49
C LYS A 399 19.71 -21.79 26.25
N ARG A 400 19.11 -22.59 27.13
CA ARG A 400 18.12 -22.08 28.09
C ARG A 400 18.70 -20.87 28.83
N THR A 401 17.88 -19.84 29.04
CA THR A 401 18.23 -18.53 29.62
C THR A 401 19.07 -17.60 28.72
N ASP A 402 19.46 -18.02 27.51
CA ASP A 402 19.98 -17.07 26.53
C ASP A 402 18.86 -16.08 26.17
N SER A 403 19.24 -14.80 26.02
CA SER A 403 18.27 -13.76 25.68
C SER A 403 18.82 -12.78 24.64
N VAL A 404 17.90 -12.28 23.82
CA VAL A 404 18.15 -11.25 22.81
C VAL A 404 17.18 -10.11 23.08
N THR A 405 17.66 -8.87 23.04
CA THR A 405 16.79 -7.69 23.18
C THR A 405 16.74 -6.94 21.86
N TRP A 406 15.53 -6.74 21.34
CA TRP A 406 15.30 -5.98 20.11
C TRP A 406 13.92 -5.33 20.11
N GLY A 407 13.79 -4.15 19.50
CA GLY A 407 12.49 -3.49 19.33
C GLY A 407 11.74 -3.18 20.62
N GLY A 408 12.45 -3.07 21.75
CA GLY A 408 11.84 -2.89 23.08
C GLY A 408 11.30 -4.18 23.71
N TYR A 409 11.58 -5.34 23.11
CA TYR A 409 11.26 -6.66 23.64
C TYR A 409 12.52 -7.44 23.99
N THR A 410 12.45 -8.25 25.04
CA THR A 410 13.46 -9.23 25.41
C THR A 410 12.91 -10.61 25.15
N PHE A 411 13.56 -11.35 24.26
CA PHE A 411 13.27 -12.71 23.88
C PHE A 411 14.21 -13.63 24.67
N GLU A 412 13.68 -14.40 25.61
CA GLU A 412 14.41 -15.32 26.48
C GLU A 412 14.06 -16.76 26.14
N VAL A 413 15.08 -17.59 25.91
CA VAL A 413 14.90 -19.02 25.61
C VAL A 413 14.52 -19.77 26.88
N MET A 414 13.30 -20.29 26.93
CA MET A 414 12.79 -21.01 28.09
C MET A 414 13.10 -22.50 28.01
N ASP A 415 12.97 -23.08 26.82
CA ASP A 415 13.25 -24.49 26.61
C ASP A 415 13.90 -24.77 25.25
N VAL A 416 14.77 -25.76 25.24
CA VAL A 416 15.52 -26.21 24.06
C VAL A 416 15.43 -27.73 24.03
N ASP A 417 14.85 -28.28 22.97
CA ASP A 417 14.89 -29.71 22.70
C ASP A 417 16.04 -30.01 21.72
N SER A 418 17.06 -30.71 22.22
CA SER A 418 18.29 -31.02 21.50
C SER A 418 19.03 -29.78 20.98
N TYR A 419 18.70 -29.33 19.77
CA TYR A 419 19.27 -28.13 19.14
C TYR A 419 18.21 -27.12 18.69
N ARG A 420 16.92 -27.41 18.92
CA ARG A 420 15.79 -26.58 18.52
C ARG A 420 15.24 -25.84 19.73
N ILE A 421 15.04 -24.54 19.60
CA ILE A 421 14.32 -23.77 20.61
C ILE A 421 12.85 -24.18 20.53
N ASP A 422 12.30 -24.64 21.65
CA ASP A 422 10.91 -25.09 21.74
C ASP A 422 10.03 -23.95 22.25
N GLN A 423 10.45 -23.26 23.30
CA GLN A 423 9.65 -22.22 23.95
C GLN A 423 10.48 -20.97 24.22
N VAL A 424 9.92 -19.80 23.86
CA VAL A 424 10.52 -18.48 24.05
C VAL A 424 9.58 -17.61 24.87
N MET A 425 10.09 -17.04 25.96
CA MET A 425 9.42 -16.00 26.71
C MET A 425 9.77 -14.65 26.10
N VAL A 426 8.78 -13.93 25.62
CA VAL A 426 8.96 -12.56 25.14
C VAL A 426 8.39 -11.61 26.17
N THR A 427 9.20 -10.67 26.64
CA THR A 427 8.78 -9.65 27.58
C THR A 427 8.99 -8.27 27.00
N ARG A 428 8.00 -7.39 27.12
CA ARG A 428 8.15 -5.98 26.76
C ARG A 428 8.98 -5.32 27.85
N GLY A 429 10.13 -4.79 27.48
CA GLY A 429 11.04 -4.15 28.42
C GLY A 429 10.36 -2.96 29.09
N SER A 430 10.17 -3.01 30.41
CA SER A 430 10.09 -1.79 31.20
C SER A 430 11.47 -1.14 31.13
N THR A 431 11.55 0.09 30.64
CA THR A 431 12.79 0.86 30.44
C THR A 431 13.72 0.83 31.65
N THR A 432 14.56 -0.20 31.80
CA THR A 432 15.76 -0.29 32.67
C THR A 432 16.39 -1.69 32.57
N ALA A 433 17.22 -1.94 31.56
CA ALA A 433 18.37 -2.86 31.69
C ALA A 433 19.36 -2.57 30.55
N LYS A 434 20.60 -2.28 30.94
CA LYS A 434 21.71 -1.91 30.05
C LYS A 434 21.96 -3.00 29.02
N ALA A 435 22.13 -2.58 27.76
CA ALA A 435 22.80 -3.37 26.74
C ALA A 435 24.18 -3.80 27.25
N VAL A 436 24.37 -5.10 27.44
CA VAL A 436 25.70 -5.72 27.50
C VAL A 436 25.86 -6.39 26.15
N VAL A 437 26.40 -5.63 25.19
CA VAL A 437 27.06 -6.22 24.03
C VAL A 437 28.44 -6.62 24.52
N ALA A 438 28.71 -7.92 24.60
CA ALA A 438 30.07 -8.41 24.71
C ALA A 438 30.65 -8.47 23.29
N ASP A 439 31.81 -7.82 23.11
CA ASP A 439 32.63 -7.81 21.88
C ASP A 439 32.96 -9.21 21.34
#